data_AF-A0A9P8B825-F1
#
_entry.id   AF-A0A9P8B825-F1
#
_cell.length_a   1.000
_cell.length_b   1.000
_cell.length_c   1.000
_cell.angle_alpha   90.00
_cell.angle_beta   90.00
_cell.angle_gamma   90.00
#
_symmetry.space_group_name_H-M   'P 1'
#
loop_
_entity.id
_entity.type
_entity.pdbx_description
1 polymer ?
#
loop_
_entity_poly.entity_id
_entity_poly.type
_entity_poly.pdbx_seq_one_letter_code
_entity_poly.pdbx_strand_id
1 'polypeptide(L)'
;MLRIPRRLHVLLAFSVITFITLITSGVDIRLTSPSNVVLEQPNPPPDVTAPVPSFTVPKPKPKPKPKPRISIIVIWEGDYRPYLNTFFTSVRANADTVELVWIDMGKRSDYNCLDVSPWAGASGQFNVKTFCYSQQEYWALHRDYFCGRWGCTFEDSERVLQEMVNRQTSDPLKSAFRLWRGYVFQHLVDPSVEWWGWADPDTFMGSFRS
;
A
#
# COMPACT_ATOMS: atom_id res chain seq x y z
N MET A 1 19.41 17.67 -56.71
CA MET A 1 20.32 16.58 -56.28
C MET A 1 20.59 16.73 -54.79
N LEU A 2 20.02 15.85 -53.96
CA LEU A 2 20.49 15.55 -52.60
C LEU A 2 19.76 14.28 -52.14
N ARG A 3 20.51 13.18 -52.01
CA ARG A 3 20.02 11.83 -51.69
C ARG A 3 19.93 11.68 -50.17
N ILE A 4 18.77 11.25 -49.66
CA ILE A 4 18.55 10.82 -48.28
C ILE A 4 18.61 9.28 -48.26
N PRO A 5 19.43 8.63 -47.41
CA PRO A 5 19.46 7.18 -47.35
C PRO A 5 18.30 6.65 -46.50
N ARG A 6 17.51 5.76 -47.11
CA ARG A 6 16.55 4.87 -46.45
C ARG A 6 17.30 3.74 -45.73
N ARG A 7 17.20 3.69 -44.41
CA ARG A 7 17.31 2.49 -43.57
C ARG A 7 16.21 2.65 -42.53
N LEU A 8 15.28 1.72 -42.36
CA LEU A 8 15.53 0.43 -41.72
C LEU A 8 14.36 -0.50 -42.09
N HIS A 9 14.67 -1.66 -42.67
CA HIS A 9 13.69 -2.71 -42.87
C HIS A 9 13.64 -3.60 -41.62
N VAL A 10 12.41 -3.70 -41.13
CA VAL A 10 11.80 -4.80 -40.39
C VAL A 10 12.43 -6.15 -40.74
N LEU A 11 12.87 -6.90 -39.75
CA LEU A 11 12.84 -8.36 -39.77
C LEU A 11 12.49 -8.85 -38.36
N LEU A 12 11.20 -9.17 -38.20
CA LEU A 12 10.73 -10.25 -37.35
C LEU A 12 11.53 -11.53 -37.65
N ALA A 13 11.85 -12.33 -36.64
CA ALA A 13 11.26 -13.67 -36.53
C ALA A 13 11.84 -14.53 -35.37
N PHE A 14 11.00 -15.50 -35.00
CA PHE A 14 11.28 -16.77 -34.32
C PHE A 14 11.34 -16.81 -32.79
N SER A 15 10.14 -16.86 -32.23
CA SER A 15 9.68 -17.93 -31.31
C SER A 15 10.54 -19.20 -31.36
N VAL A 16 11.12 -19.59 -30.23
CA VAL A 16 11.52 -20.98 -29.96
C VAL A 16 11.02 -21.35 -28.57
N ILE A 17 10.10 -22.31 -28.61
CA ILE A 17 9.52 -23.08 -27.53
C ILE A 17 10.54 -24.14 -27.10
N THR A 18 10.88 -24.19 -25.80
CA THR A 18 11.50 -25.38 -25.17
C THR A 18 11.11 -25.40 -23.67
N PHE A 19 10.07 -26.12 -23.28
CA PHE A 19 10.06 -27.51 -22.75
C PHE A 19 10.65 -27.70 -21.33
N ILE A 20 9.74 -28.04 -20.39
CA ILE A 20 9.82 -29.10 -19.35
C ILE A 20 10.93 -28.93 -18.28
N THR A 21 10.66 -28.92 -16.97
CA THR A 21 10.45 -30.15 -16.18
C THR A 21 9.80 -29.85 -14.83
N LEU A 22 8.66 -30.49 -14.55
CA LEU A 22 8.15 -30.73 -13.19
C LEU A 22 9.11 -31.71 -12.50
N ILE A 23 9.66 -31.33 -11.35
CA ILE A 23 10.21 -32.30 -10.39
C ILE A 23 9.41 -32.18 -9.10
N THR A 24 8.45 -33.08 -8.98
CA THR A 24 7.85 -33.53 -7.74
C THR A 24 8.86 -34.39 -7.00
N SER A 25 9.36 -33.94 -5.86
CA SER A 25 10.01 -34.79 -4.88
C SER A 25 9.32 -34.58 -3.53
N GLY A 26 8.39 -35.49 -3.25
CA GLY A 26 7.84 -35.69 -1.92
C GLY A 26 8.95 -36.11 -0.97
N VAL A 27 9.00 -35.46 0.18
CA VAL A 27 9.76 -35.92 1.34
C VAL A 27 8.76 -36.10 2.46
N ASP A 28 8.36 -37.36 2.63
CA ASP A 28 7.69 -37.86 3.84
C ASP A 28 8.71 -37.88 4.99
N ILE A 29 8.63 -36.92 5.91
CA ILE A 29 9.33 -37.02 7.19
C ILE A 29 8.34 -37.52 8.24
N ARG A 30 8.50 -38.81 8.55
CA ARG A 30 7.80 -39.49 9.65
C ARG A 30 8.17 -38.88 11.00
N LEU A 31 7.13 -38.62 11.79
CA LEU A 31 7.21 -38.32 13.21
C LEU A 31 7.88 -39.45 14.00
N THR A 32 8.75 -39.08 14.93
CA THR A 32 9.01 -39.86 16.15
C THR A 32 8.70 -38.96 17.35
N SER A 33 7.56 -39.26 17.99
CA SER A 33 7.11 -38.64 19.24
C SER A 33 7.85 -39.32 20.41
N PRO A 34 8.51 -38.56 21.31
CA PRO A 34 9.08 -39.13 22.51
C PRO A 34 7.98 -39.44 23.54
N SER A 35 8.10 -40.63 24.13
CA SER A 35 7.24 -41.23 25.13
C SER A 35 6.91 -40.28 26.30
N ASN A 36 5.61 -40.09 26.54
CA ASN A 36 5.09 -39.43 27.74
C ASN A 36 5.23 -40.37 28.94
N VAL A 37 6.02 -39.96 29.93
CA VAL A 37 6.02 -40.53 31.28
C VAL A 37 4.78 -39.98 31.99
N VAL A 38 3.80 -40.86 32.23
CA VAL A 38 2.62 -40.53 33.04
C VAL A 38 3.02 -40.66 34.51
N LEU A 39 3.23 -39.53 35.17
CA LEU A 39 3.27 -39.45 36.64
C LEU A 39 1.82 -39.36 37.14
N GLU A 40 1.40 -40.38 37.89
CA GLU A 40 0.10 -40.45 38.53
C GLU A 40 0.02 -39.38 39.63
N GLN A 41 -0.78 -38.34 39.39
CA GLN A 41 -0.96 -37.21 40.29
C GLN A 41 -2.10 -37.52 41.28
N PRO A 42 -1.94 -37.27 42.60
CA PRO A 42 -2.96 -37.60 43.58
C PRO A 42 -4.25 -36.79 43.36
N ASN A 43 -5.40 -37.44 43.47
CA ASN A 43 -6.70 -36.79 43.34
C ASN A 43 -6.86 -35.66 44.36
N PRO A 44 -7.27 -34.44 43.94
CA PRO A 44 -7.59 -33.36 44.86
C PRO A 44 -8.89 -33.66 45.64
N PRO A 45 -9.04 -33.11 46.85
CA PRO A 45 -10.25 -33.28 47.66
C PRO A 45 -11.47 -32.63 47.00
N PRO A 46 -12.69 -33.10 47.32
CA PRO A 46 -13.93 -32.61 46.73
C PRO A 46 -14.13 -31.12 47.02
N ASP A 47 -14.28 -30.37 45.94
CA ASP A 47 -14.47 -28.93 45.89
C ASP A 47 -15.87 -28.55 46.40
N VAL A 48 -15.92 -28.01 47.63
CA VAL A 48 -17.14 -27.40 48.19
C VAL A 48 -17.06 -25.90 47.97
N THR A 49 -17.17 -25.46 46.73
CA THR A 49 -17.27 -24.02 46.40
C THR A 49 -18.70 -23.71 45.97
N ALA A 50 -19.43 -23.04 46.86
CA ALA A 50 -20.73 -22.47 46.56
C ALA A 50 -20.63 -21.48 45.38
N PRO A 51 -21.66 -21.38 44.51
CA PRO A 51 -21.60 -20.51 43.34
C PRO A 51 -21.54 -19.03 43.78
N VAL A 52 -20.39 -18.39 43.53
CA VAL A 52 -20.22 -16.96 43.71
C VAL A 52 -21.05 -16.24 42.65
N PRO A 53 -21.93 -15.29 43.01
CA PRO A 53 -22.72 -14.55 42.04
C PRO A 53 -21.80 -13.77 41.09
N SER A 54 -21.90 -14.10 39.79
CA SER A 54 -21.15 -13.48 38.72
C SER A 54 -21.64 -12.05 38.48
N PHE A 55 -20.92 -11.07 39.02
CA PHE A 55 -21.12 -9.67 38.67
C PHE A 55 -20.57 -9.44 37.27
N THR A 56 -21.47 -9.32 36.29
CA THR A 56 -21.11 -8.97 34.92
C THR A 56 -20.73 -7.49 34.90
N VAL A 57 -19.43 -7.20 35.01
CA VAL A 57 -18.89 -5.85 34.83
C VAL A 57 -19.25 -5.39 33.42
N PRO A 58 -20.02 -4.29 33.25
CA PRO A 58 -20.38 -3.79 31.93
C PRO A 58 -19.11 -3.49 31.13
N LYS A 59 -18.96 -4.18 29.99
CA LYS A 59 -17.81 -3.97 29.09
C LYS A 59 -17.82 -2.50 28.64
N PRO A 60 -16.77 -1.71 28.90
CA PRO A 60 -16.76 -0.30 28.55
C PRO A 60 -16.98 -0.15 27.04
N LYS A 61 -17.94 0.71 26.67
CA LYS A 61 -18.23 0.98 25.25
C LYS A 61 -16.96 1.50 24.58
N PRO A 62 -16.56 0.95 23.42
CA PRO A 62 -15.39 1.42 22.70
C PRO A 62 -15.56 2.91 22.39
N LYS A 63 -14.57 3.72 22.77
CA LYS A 63 -14.55 5.14 22.44
C LYS A 63 -14.63 5.30 20.91
N PRO A 64 -15.40 6.26 20.39
CA PRO A 64 -15.39 6.58 18.96
C PRO A 64 -13.97 6.85 18.50
N LYS A 65 -13.54 6.20 17.41
CA LYS A 65 -12.24 6.53 16.80
C LYS A 65 -12.28 8.00 16.35
N PRO A 66 -11.26 8.81 16.66
CA PRO A 66 -11.12 10.14 16.08
C PRO A 66 -11.16 10.04 14.56
N LYS A 67 -11.90 10.95 13.92
CA LYS A 67 -11.95 11.05 12.46
C LYS A 67 -10.83 11.99 12.00
N PRO A 68 -10.03 11.63 11.00
CA PRO A 68 -8.98 12.52 10.51
C PRO A 68 -9.63 13.75 9.85
N ARG A 69 -9.10 14.94 10.15
CA ARG A 69 -9.51 16.19 9.51
C ARG A 69 -8.69 16.48 8.26
N ILE A 70 -7.45 15.99 8.24
CA ILE A 70 -6.48 16.22 7.16
C ILE A 70 -6.04 14.87 6.59
N SER A 71 -5.99 14.74 5.27
CA SER A 71 -5.37 13.59 4.58
C SER A 71 -4.12 14.01 3.84
N ILE A 72 -3.03 13.27 4.04
CA ILE A 72 -1.75 13.57 3.41
C ILE A 72 -1.44 12.44 2.45
N ILE A 73 -1.26 12.78 1.18
CA ILE A 73 -1.02 11.81 0.11
C ILE A 73 0.46 11.84 -0.27
N VAL A 74 1.14 10.73 0.00
CA VAL A 74 2.54 10.52 -0.38
C VAL A 74 2.60 9.52 -1.52
N ILE A 75 3.37 9.87 -2.56
CA ILE A 75 3.70 8.97 -3.66
C ILE A 75 5.14 8.54 -3.48
N TRP A 76 5.39 7.24 -3.45
CA TRP A 76 6.71 6.66 -3.27
C TRP A 76 7.09 5.79 -4.47
N GLU A 77 8.35 5.87 -4.88
CA GLU A 77 8.97 4.98 -5.86
C GLU A 77 10.42 4.80 -5.41
N GLY A 78 10.75 3.67 -4.79
CA GLY A 78 12.12 3.44 -4.35
C GLY A 78 12.29 2.43 -3.22
N ASP A 79 13.54 2.19 -2.87
CA ASP A 79 13.94 1.30 -1.77
C ASP A 79 13.94 2.07 -0.44
N TYR A 80 13.99 1.34 0.68
CA TYR A 80 14.05 1.92 2.01
C TYR A 80 15.07 3.07 2.14
N ARG A 81 14.64 4.15 2.80
CA ARG A 81 15.51 5.26 3.20
C ARG A 81 15.46 5.46 4.72
N PRO A 82 16.61 5.76 5.38
CA PRO A 82 16.67 5.92 6.83
C PRO A 82 15.68 6.94 7.41
N TYR A 83 15.35 7.99 6.67
CA TYR A 83 14.44 9.05 7.11
C TYR A 83 12.97 8.60 7.19
N LEU A 84 12.59 7.50 6.54
CA LEU A 84 11.20 7.04 6.51
C LEU A 84 10.66 6.75 7.92
N ASN A 85 11.50 6.19 8.80
CA ASN A 85 11.10 5.94 10.18
C ASN A 85 10.71 7.24 10.91
N THR A 86 11.48 8.32 10.72
CA THR A 86 11.18 9.63 11.30
C THR A 86 9.89 10.21 10.72
N PHE A 87 9.69 10.10 9.40
CA PHE A 87 8.48 10.53 8.73
C PHE A 87 7.23 9.83 9.30
N PHE A 88 7.20 8.49 9.27
CA PHE A 88 6.09 7.70 9.80
C PHE A 88 5.86 7.96 11.30
N THR A 89 6.92 8.14 12.08
CA THR A 89 6.80 8.49 13.50
C THR A 89 6.13 9.84 13.70
N SER A 90 6.49 10.86 12.89
CA SER A 90 5.86 12.19 12.96
C SER A 90 4.38 12.17 12.54
N VAL A 91 4.02 11.35 11.56
CA VAL A 91 2.62 11.14 11.12
C VAL A 91 1.80 10.47 12.23
N ARG A 92 2.34 9.42 12.87
CA ARG A 92 1.66 8.71 13.95
C ARG A 92 1.48 9.58 15.20
N ALA A 93 2.37 10.54 15.43
CA ALA A 93 2.21 11.50 16.52
C ALA A 93 0.96 12.39 16.35
N ASN A 94 0.43 12.51 15.12
CA ASN A 94 -0.75 13.29 14.74
C ASN A 94 -1.96 12.42 14.38
N ALA A 95 -2.03 11.18 14.88
CA ALA A 95 -3.07 10.19 14.51
C ALA A 95 -4.51 10.61 14.83
N ASP A 96 -4.69 11.58 15.71
CA ASP A 96 -5.98 12.15 16.08
C ASP A 96 -6.55 13.12 15.03
N THR A 97 -5.69 13.66 14.16
CA THR A 97 -6.03 14.78 13.25
C THR A 97 -5.68 14.49 11.80
N VAL A 98 -4.61 13.74 11.55
CA VAL A 98 -4.05 13.47 10.22
C VAL A 98 -4.22 12.00 9.88
N GLU A 99 -4.62 11.71 8.65
CA GLU A 99 -4.37 10.40 8.02
C GLU A 99 -3.28 10.52 6.96
N LEU A 100 -2.52 9.44 6.76
CA LEU A 100 -1.56 9.29 5.68
C LEU A 100 -2.08 8.25 4.69
N VAL A 101 -2.19 8.66 3.43
CA VAL A 101 -2.39 7.79 2.28
C VAL A 101 -1.02 7.61 1.61
N TRP A 102 -0.38 6.48 1.90
CA TRP A 102 0.89 6.08 1.31
C TRP A 102 0.62 5.26 0.05
N ILE A 103 0.99 5.82 -1.11
CA ILE A 103 0.85 5.16 -2.40
C ILE A 103 2.25 4.81 -2.88
N ASP A 104 2.57 3.53 -2.84
CA ASP A 104 3.80 3.00 -3.39
C ASP A 104 3.56 2.57 -4.84
N MET A 105 4.36 3.13 -5.73
CA MET A 105 4.37 2.75 -7.12
C MET A 105 5.56 1.82 -7.32
N GLY A 106 5.25 0.53 -7.46
CA GLY A 106 6.27 -0.50 -7.68
C GLY A 106 7.16 -0.17 -8.88
N LYS A 107 8.42 -0.59 -8.82
CA LYS A 107 9.35 -0.43 -9.94
C LYS A 107 8.86 -1.29 -11.12
N ARG A 108 8.52 -0.70 -12.27
CA ARG A 108 8.01 -1.43 -13.45
C ARG A 108 6.64 -2.11 -13.21
N SER A 109 6.45 -3.34 -13.72
CA SER A 109 5.16 -4.04 -13.79
C SER A 109 4.96 -5.10 -12.69
N ASP A 110 5.89 -5.22 -11.74
CA ASP A 110 5.98 -6.38 -10.84
C ASP A 110 5.46 -6.12 -9.41
N TYR A 111 4.75 -5.01 -9.16
CA TYR A 111 4.19 -4.66 -7.84
C TYR A 111 5.21 -4.73 -6.70
N ASN A 112 6.50 -4.55 -7.00
CA ASN A 112 7.57 -4.55 -6.01
C ASN A 112 7.59 -3.23 -5.21
N CYS A 113 6.57 -3.05 -4.37
CA CYS A 113 6.45 -1.94 -3.44
C CYS A 113 7.27 -2.19 -2.17
N LEU A 114 7.69 -1.11 -1.51
CA LEU A 114 8.37 -1.17 -0.24
C LEU A 114 7.41 -1.67 0.86
N ASP A 115 7.84 -2.70 1.60
CA ASP A 115 7.14 -3.08 2.83
C ASP A 115 7.37 -2.01 3.91
N VAL A 116 6.36 -1.16 4.12
CA VAL A 116 6.36 -0.13 5.15
C VAL A 116 5.66 -0.56 6.44
N SER A 117 5.18 -1.81 6.52
CA SER A 117 4.49 -2.33 7.72
C SER A 117 5.30 -2.19 9.02
N PRO A 118 6.65 -2.23 9.05
CA PRO A 118 7.40 -1.99 10.29
C PRO A 118 7.19 -0.59 10.88
N TRP A 119 6.82 0.41 10.07
CA TRP A 119 6.61 1.79 10.50
C TRP A 119 5.14 2.21 10.47
N ALA A 120 4.38 1.69 9.50
CA ALA A 120 2.97 1.99 9.29
C ALA A 120 2.02 1.08 10.11
N GLY A 121 2.51 -0.03 10.65
CA GLY A 121 1.69 -1.09 11.24
C GLY A 121 0.85 -1.82 10.19
N ALA A 122 -0.14 -2.59 10.64
CA ALA A 122 -1.17 -3.08 9.73
C ALA A 122 -1.94 -1.89 9.14
N SER A 123 -2.35 -1.97 7.86
CA SER A 123 -3.09 -0.88 7.20
C SER A 123 -4.32 -0.48 8.01
N GLY A 124 -4.42 0.81 8.34
CA GLY A 124 -5.49 1.37 9.18
C GLY A 124 -5.28 1.28 10.70
N GLN A 125 -4.14 0.74 11.17
CA GLN A 125 -3.86 0.59 12.60
C GLN A 125 -3.35 1.90 13.25
N PHE A 126 -2.61 2.72 12.50
CA PHE A 126 -2.00 3.96 13.00
C PHE A 126 -2.22 5.13 12.04
N ASN A 127 -3.46 5.46 11.69
CA ASN A 127 -3.79 6.55 10.74
C ASN A 127 -3.08 6.48 9.36
N VAL A 128 -2.40 5.38 9.05
CA VAL A 128 -1.70 5.14 7.77
C VAL A 128 -2.46 4.10 6.97
N LYS A 129 -2.80 4.45 5.73
CA LYS A 129 -3.31 3.56 4.70
C LYS A 129 -2.23 3.37 3.65
N THR A 130 -1.91 2.12 3.32
CA THR A 130 -0.85 1.78 2.37
C THR A 130 -1.45 1.12 1.15
N PHE A 131 -1.12 1.63 -0.04
CA PHE A 131 -1.56 1.11 -1.33
C PHE A 131 -0.34 0.83 -2.20
N CYS A 132 -0.35 -0.31 -2.88
CA CYS A 132 0.67 -0.69 -3.84
C CYS A 132 0.04 -0.76 -5.22
N TYR A 133 0.56 0.03 -6.17
CA TYR A 133 0.13 0.02 -7.56
C TYR A 133 1.30 -0.29 -8.47
N SER A 134 1.02 -0.98 -9.57
CA SER A 134 1.89 -0.95 -10.73
C SER A 134 1.94 0.46 -11.33
N GLN A 135 2.99 0.76 -12.09
CA GLN A 135 3.09 2.04 -12.81
C GLN A 135 1.89 2.29 -13.73
N GLN A 136 1.38 1.23 -14.39
CA GLN A 136 0.25 1.35 -15.30
C GLN A 136 -1.04 1.69 -14.56
N GLU A 137 -1.33 1.06 -13.42
CA GLU A 137 -2.52 1.37 -12.61
C GLU A 137 -2.45 2.78 -12.02
N TYR A 138 -1.29 3.17 -11.49
CA TYR A 138 -1.10 4.52 -10.95
C TYR A 138 -1.46 5.60 -12.00
N TRP A 139 -0.99 5.43 -13.24
CA TRP A 139 -1.30 6.36 -14.32
C TRP A 139 -2.72 6.20 -14.87
N ALA A 140 -3.28 4.98 -14.86
CA ALA A 140 -4.67 4.75 -15.21
C ALA A 140 -5.62 5.52 -14.28
N LEU A 141 -5.33 5.60 -12.97
CA LEU A 141 -6.12 6.41 -12.03
C LEU A 141 -6.15 7.90 -12.42
N HIS A 142 -5.01 8.43 -12.89
CA HIS A 142 -4.94 9.82 -13.37
C HIS A 142 -5.76 10.00 -14.65
N ARG A 143 -5.57 9.11 -15.63
CA ARG A 143 -6.35 9.09 -16.86
C ARG A 143 -7.84 9.07 -16.57
N ASP A 144 -8.30 8.14 -15.74
CA ASP A 144 -9.72 7.96 -15.43
C ASP A 144 -10.31 9.23 -14.80
N TYR A 145 -9.56 9.87 -13.90
CA TYR A 145 -9.95 11.14 -13.32
C TYR A 145 -10.12 12.26 -14.35
N PHE A 146 -9.12 12.47 -15.22
CA PHE A 146 -9.18 13.54 -16.22
C PHE A 146 -10.20 13.23 -17.32
N CYS A 147 -10.26 11.99 -17.79
CA CYS A 147 -11.20 11.58 -18.82
C CYS A 147 -12.65 11.56 -18.34
N GLY A 148 -12.90 11.26 -17.07
CA GLY A 148 -14.22 11.45 -16.46
C GLY A 148 -14.71 12.91 -16.50
N ARG A 149 -13.79 13.88 -16.59
CA ARG A 149 -14.10 15.32 -16.68
C ARG A 149 -14.14 15.85 -18.10
N TRP A 150 -13.24 15.36 -18.95
CA TRP A 150 -13.15 15.79 -20.35
C TRP A 150 -14.12 15.05 -21.27
N GLY A 151 -14.71 13.94 -20.81
CA GLY A 151 -15.58 13.11 -21.64
C GLY A 151 -14.81 12.42 -22.76
N CYS A 152 -13.64 11.86 -22.45
CA CYS A 152 -12.80 11.18 -23.44
C CYS A 152 -13.56 10.03 -24.13
N THR A 153 -13.25 9.79 -25.41
CA THR A 153 -13.52 8.49 -26.03
C THR A 153 -12.53 7.43 -25.52
N PHE A 154 -12.73 6.17 -25.92
CA PHE A 154 -11.78 5.11 -25.61
C PHE A 154 -10.39 5.41 -26.19
N GLU A 155 -10.32 5.89 -27.44
CA GLU A 155 -9.06 6.23 -28.11
C GLU A 155 -8.36 7.41 -27.43
N ASP A 156 -9.11 8.43 -26.99
CA ASP A 156 -8.55 9.55 -26.24
C ASP A 156 -8.03 9.11 -24.87
N SER A 157 -8.74 8.20 -24.20
CA SER A 157 -8.31 7.63 -22.90
C SER A 157 -6.95 6.94 -23.03
N GLU A 158 -6.77 6.10 -24.04
CA GLU A 158 -5.49 5.41 -24.29
C GLU A 158 -4.37 6.39 -24.65
N ARG A 159 -4.67 7.44 -25.44
CA ARG A 159 -3.70 8.52 -25.72
C ARG A 159 -3.31 9.27 -24.45
N VAL A 160 -4.26 9.61 -23.59
CA VAL A 160 -4.00 10.29 -22.32
C VAL A 160 -3.13 9.43 -21.42
N LEU A 161 -3.40 8.12 -21.32
CA LEU A 161 -2.56 7.19 -20.56
C LEU A 161 -1.11 7.21 -21.06
N GLN A 162 -0.95 7.09 -22.38
CA GLN A 162 0.37 7.06 -23.00
C GLN A 162 1.14 8.35 -22.73
N GLU A 163 0.49 9.51 -22.82
CA GLU A 163 1.13 10.79 -22.52
C GLU A 163 1.53 10.93 -21.05
N MET A 164 0.71 10.44 -20.12
CA MET A 164 1.05 10.43 -18.69
C MET A 164 2.28 9.55 -18.40
N VAL A 165 2.31 8.35 -18.96
CA VAL A 165 3.45 7.43 -18.85
C VAL A 165 4.70 8.04 -19.48
N ASN A 166 4.59 8.63 -20.68
CA ASN A 166 5.71 9.27 -21.36
C ASN A 166 6.28 10.42 -20.50
N ARG A 167 5.40 11.25 -19.93
CA ARG A 167 5.79 12.42 -19.14
C ARG A 167 6.53 12.06 -17.85
N GLN A 168 6.25 10.88 -17.27
CA GLN A 168 6.96 10.40 -16.08
C GLN A 168 8.48 10.50 -16.22
N THR A 169 9.02 10.16 -17.40
CA THR A 169 10.47 10.17 -17.64
C THR A 169 11.10 11.55 -17.47
N SER A 170 10.31 12.61 -17.68
CA SER A 170 10.71 14.01 -17.51
C SER A 170 10.37 14.60 -16.14
N ASP A 171 9.64 13.88 -15.28
CA ASP A 171 9.17 14.32 -13.96
C ASP A 171 9.53 13.30 -12.87
N PRO A 172 10.82 13.13 -12.55
CA PRO A 172 11.27 12.14 -11.57
C PRO A 172 10.75 12.41 -10.16
N LEU A 173 10.38 13.67 -9.85
CA LEU A 173 9.82 14.08 -8.56
C LEU A 173 8.29 13.97 -8.49
N LYS A 174 7.64 13.51 -9.57
CA LYS A 174 6.18 13.37 -9.67
C LYS A 174 5.46 14.67 -9.27
N SER A 175 6.02 15.78 -9.72
CA SER A 175 5.64 17.15 -9.37
C SER A 175 4.46 17.66 -10.21
N ALA A 176 4.34 17.24 -11.47
CA ALA A 176 3.39 17.77 -12.43
C ALA A 176 1.93 17.61 -11.97
N PHE A 177 1.63 16.54 -11.24
CA PHE A 177 0.28 16.21 -10.80
C PHE A 177 0.03 16.39 -9.30
N ARG A 178 0.95 17.05 -8.57
CA ARG A 178 0.81 17.29 -7.11
C ARG A 178 -0.52 17.95 -6.74
N LEU A 179 -0.95 18.95 -7.53
CA LEU A 179 -2.20 19.68 -7.31
C LEU A 179 -3.48 18.85 -7.56
N TRP A 180 -3.35 17.70 -8.22
CA TRP A 180 -4.48 16.84 -8.59
C TRP A 180 -4.62 15.61 -7.69
N ARG A 181 -3.62 15.31 -6.83
CA ARG A 181 -3.57 14.07 -6.05
C ARG A 181 -4.82 13.81 -5.21
N GLY A 182 -5.32 14.80 -4.46
CA GLY A 182 -6.52 14.59 -3.64
C GLY A 182 -7.78 14.30 -4.42
N TYR A 183 -7.84 14.72 -5.69
CA TYR A 183 -8.98 14.40 -6.53
C TYR A 183 -8.82 13.05 -7.24
N VAL A 184 -7.63 12.75 -7.75
CA VAL A 184 -7.31 11.45 -8.38
C VAL A 184 -7.50 10.31 -7.36
N PHE A 185 -7.03 10.51 -6.14
CA PHE A 185 -7.05 9.51 -5.08
C PHE A 185 -8.17 9.72 -4.06
N GLN A 186 -9.23 10.46 -4.43
CA GLN A 186 -10.34 10.75 -3.52
C GLN A 186 -10.97 9.47 -2.95
N HIS A 187 -10.99 8.39 -3.72
CA HIS A 187 -11.51 7.09 -3.32
C HIS A 187 -10.69 6.38 -2.21
N LEU A 188 -9.47 6.85 -1.92
CA LEU A 188 -8.59 6.32 -0.87
C LEU A 188 -8.66 7.15 0.42
N VAL A 189 -9.08 8.40 0.31
CA VAL A 189 -9.20 9.37 1.40
C VAL A 189 -10.45 9.07 2.23
N ASP A 190 -10.38 9.25 3.55
CA ASP A 190 -11.58 9.12 4.39
C ASP A 190 -12.61 10.20 4.01
N PRO A 191 -13.90 9.85 3.79
CA PRO A 191 -14.90 10.81 3.33
C PRO A 191 -15.22 11.92 4.33
N SER A 192 -14.77 11.81 5.59
CA SER A 192 -14.91 12.85 6.61
C SER A 192 -13.76 13.86 6.66
N VAL A 193 -12.72 13.66 5.85
CA VAL A 193 -11.60 14.59 5.74
C VAL A 193 -12.07 15.91 5.15
N GLU A 194 -11.69 17.02 5.80
CA GLU A 194 -11.99 18.38 5.36
C GLU A 194 -10.94 18.89 4.36
N TRP A 195 -9.67 18.54 4.60
CA TRP A 195 -8.53 19.07 3.86
C TRP A 195 -7.61 17.96 3.40
N TRP A 196 -7.03 18.08 2.22
CA TRP A 196 -5.96 17.19 1.78
C TRP A 196 -4.70 17.97 1.42
N GLY A 197 -3.56 17.31 1.56
CA GLY A 197 -2.26 17.81 1.14
C GLY A 197 -1.39 16.71 0.56
N TRP A 198 -0.20 17.08 0.14
CA TRP A 198 0.85 16.14 -0.26
C TRP A 198 2.11 16.44 0.55
N ALA A 199 2.95 15.43 0.74
CA ALA A 199 4.24 15.58 1.39
C ALA A 199 5.30 14.77 0.64
N ASP A 200 6.54 15.23 0.71
CA ASP A 200 7.70 14.41 0.42
C ASP A 200 8.14 13.73 1.74
N PRO A 201 8.50 12.44 1.72
CA PRO A 201 8.73 11.67 2.96
C PRO A 201 10.09 11.94 3.61
N ASP A 202 10.90 12.84 3.04
CA ASP A 202 12.11 13.40 3.65
C ASP A 202 11.81 14.60 4.57
N THR A 203 10.53 14.91 4.78
CA THR A 203 10.06 15.93 5.73
C THR A 203 9.67 15.32 7.08
N PHE A 204 9.47 16.18 8.08
CA PHE A 204 8.86 15.80 9.36
C PHE A 204 7.61 16.63 9.62
N MET A 205 6.57 16.01 10.16
CA MET A 205 5.35 16.74 10.55
C MET A 205 5.52 17.40 11.91
N GLY A 206 5.13 18.67 11.99
CA GLY A 206 4.90 19.36 13.26
C GLY A 206 3.66 18.82 14.01
N SER A 207 3.32 19.47 15.12
CA SER A 207 2.10 19.15 15.87
C SER A 207 0.90 19.86 15.26
N PHE A 208 -0.18 19.12 15.02
CA PHE A 208 -1.50 19.66 14.64
C PHE A 208 -2.46 19.77 15.84
N ARG A 209 -1.98 19.49 17.06
CA ARG A 209 -2.74 19.71 18.28
C ARG A 209 -2.78 21.21 18.59
N SER A 210 -3.98 21.78 18.64
CA SER A 210 -4.28 23.13 19.12
C SER A 210 -4.59 23.13 20.61
#